data_AF-A0A914XMP6-F1
#
_entry.id   AF-A0A914XMP6-F1
#
_cell.length_a   1.000
_cell.length_b   1.000
_cell.length_c   1.000
_cell.angle_alpha   90.00
_cell.angle_beta   90.00
_cell.angle_gamma   90.00
#
_symmetry.space_group_name_H-M   'P 1'
#
loop_
_entity.id
_entity.type
_entity.pdbx_description
1 polymer ?
#
loop_
_entity_poly.entity_id
_entity_poly.type
_entity_poly.pdbx_seq_one_letter_code
_entity_poly.pdbx_strand_id
1 'polypeptide(L)'
;MYMSVNACDYNDTAIQYCLAFCPNVTLKNQAIAVALSVRQPSRVAELIAAQQTGDDFVAVVLQVNPLAEPEARLIADVFLDPSWCSIYIYIQSTGFPYLFEMQMTRVKT
;
A
#
# COMPACT_ATOMS: atom_id res chain seq x y z
N MET A 1 14.26 -10.63 -10.18
CA MET A 1 13.19 -10.71 -11.19
C MET A 1 12.57 -9.33 -11.30
N TYR A 2 12.93 -8.56 -12.32
CA TYR A 2 12.38 -7.21 -12.54
C TYR A 2 11.04 -7.34 -13.26
N MET A 3 9.94 -7.32 -12.50
CA MET A 3 8.62 -7.06 -13.08
C MET A 3 8.36 -5.56 -12.96
N SER A 4 8.56 -4.81 -14.05
CA SER A 4 8.10 -3.41 -14.19
C SER A 4 6.58 -3.38 -14.44
N VAL A 5 5.81 -4.08 -13.61
CA VAL A 5 4.36 -4.18 -13.76
C VAL A 5 3.73 -3.35 -12.66
N ASN A 6 3.19 -2.19 -13.04
CA ASN A 6 2.22 -1.49 -12.21
C ASN A 6 0.89 -2.24 -12.30
N ALA A 7 0.73 -3.28 -11.49
CA ALA A 7 -0.50 -4.07 -11.43
C ALA A 7 -1.66 -3.32 -10.75
N CYS A 8 -1.41 -2.09 -10.30
CA CYS A 8 -2.41 -1.25 -9.67
C CYS A 8 -3.20 -0.41 -10.67
N ASP A 9 -2.79 -0.33 -11.93
CA ASP A 9 -3.44 0.50 -12.96
C ASP A 9 -3.66 1.95 -12.49
N TYR A 10 -2.63 2.50 -11.81
CA TYR A 10 -2.62 3.84 -11.27
C TYR A 10 -1.42 4.61 -11.84
N ASN A 11 -1.69 5.58 -12.71
CA ASN A 11 -0.65 6.23 -13.51
C ASN A 11 0.00 7.41 -12.78
N ASP A 12 1.05 7.12 -12.01
CA ASP A 12 1.91 8.13 -11.37
C ASP A 12 3.38 7.74 -11.56
N THR A 13 4.22 8.70 -11.97
CA THR A 13 5.63 8.44 -12.32
C THR A 13 6.52 8.15 -11.11
N ALA A 14 6.08 8.49 -9.90
CA ALA A 14 6.76 8.11 -8.67
C ALA A 14 6.60 6.61 -8.36
N ILE A 15 5.59 5.94 -8.91
CA ILE A 15 5.36 4.50 -8.71
C ILE A 15 6.26 3.70 -9.64
N GLN A 16 7.25 3.00 -9.08
CA GLN A 16 8.13 2.11 -9.88
C GLN A 16 7.63 0.67 -9.90
N TYR A 17 6.98 0.25 -8.81
CA TYR A 17 6.40 -1.08 -8.68
C TYR A 17 5.13 -0.98 -7.85
N CYS A 18 4.07 -1.66 -8.30
CA CYS A 18 2.84 -1.73 -7.54
C CYS A 18 2.17 -3.08 -7.76
N LEU A 19 1.86 -3.76 -6.66
CA LEU A 19 1.14 -5.02 -6.61
C LEU A 19 -0.06 -4.85 -5.68
N ALA A 20 -1.27 -5.01 -6.21
CA ALA A 20 -2.49 -4.87 -5.42
C ALA A 20 -3.38 -6.11 -5.54
N PHE A 21 -3.75 -6.65 -4.39
CA PHE A 21 -4.84 -7.62 -4.22
C PHE A 21 -5.97 -6.90 -3.51
N CYS A 22 -6.76 -6.16 -4.28
CA CYS A 22 -7.80 -5.30 -3.74
C CYS A 22 -8.97 -5.20 -4.72
N PRO A 23 -10.06 -5.97 -4.51
CA PRO A 23 -11.22 -5.93 -5.39
C PRO A 23 -11.94 -4.59 -5.36
N ASN A 24 -11.86 -3.87 -4.23
CA ASN A 24 -12.43 -2.52 -4.10
C ASN A 24 -11.50 -1.48 -4.74
N VAL A 25 -11.76 -1.16 -6.00
CA VAL A 25 -10.96 -0.19 -6.78
C VAL A 25 -10.96 1.20 -6.16
N THR A 26 -12.06 1.64 -5.55
CA THR A 26 -12.15 2.95 -4.88
C THR A 26 -11.19 3.01 -3.70
N LEU A 27 -11.24 2.00 -2.81
CA LEU A 27 -10.33 1.90 -1.67
C LEU A 27 -8.87 1.82 -2.13
N LYS A 28 -8.59 1.02 -3.17
CA LYS A 28 -7.25 0.90 -3.75
C LYS A 28 -6.69 2.26 -4.18
N ASN A 29 -7.46 3.00 -5.00
CA ASN A 29 -7.01 4.28 -5.54
C ASN A 29 -6.86 5.34 -4.44
N GLN A 30 -7.76 5.35 -3.45
CA GLN A 30 -7.67 6.18 -2.25
C GLN A 30 -6.38 5.91 -1.47
N ALA A 31 -6.08 4.64 -1.18
CA ALA A 31 -4.87 4.25 -0.46
C ALA A 31 -3.59 4.63 -1.21
N ILE A 32 -3.55 4.42 -2.53
CA ILE A 32 -2.39 4.83 -3.36
C ILE A 32 -2.22 6.35 -3.35
N ALA A 33 -3.30 7.13 -3.48
CA ALA A 33 -3.22 8.59 -3.44
C ALA A 33 -2.68 9.10 -2.09
N VAL A 34 -3.12 8.50 -0.98
CA VAL A 34 -2.60 8.84 0.35
C VAL A 34 -1.11 8.48 0.47
N ALA A 35 -0.72 7.28 0.03
CA ALA A 35 0.65 6.81 0.05
C ALA A 35 1.61 7.71 -0.74
N LEU A 36 1.16 8.28 -1.87
CA LEU A 36 1.93 9.25 -2.64
C LEU A 36 2.03 10.63 -1.96
N SER A 37 1.05 10.98 -1.13
CA SER A 37 0.96 12.30 -0.49
C SER A 37 1.76 12.43 0.81
N VAL A 38 1.94 11.34 1.57
CA VAL A 38 2.56 11.35 2.89
C VAL A 38 3.46 10.14 3.08
N ARG A 39 4.67 10.38 3.59
CA ARG A 39 5.69 9.34 3.77
C ARG A 39 5.64 8.62 5.13
N GLN A 40 4.93 9.16 6.12
CA GLN A 40 4.87 8.58 7.46
C GLN A 40 3.82 7.46 7.50
N PRO A 41 4.20 6.20 7.80
CA PRO A 41 3.29 5.05 7.69
C PRO A 41 2.07 5.15 8.62
N SER A 42 2.27 5.63 9.85
CA SER A 42 1.15 5.86 10.78
C SER A 42 0.15 6.87 10.21
N ARG A 43 0.64 7.94 9.59
CA ARG A 43 -0.21 8.98 9.00
C ARG A 43 -0.94 8.47 7.75
N VAL A 44 -0.29 7.62 6.96
CA VAL A 44 -0.94 6.94 5.82
C VAL A 44 -2.10 6.06 6.31
N ALA A 45 -1.88 5.25 7.34
CA ALA A 45 -2.92 4.40 7.92
C ALA A 45 -4.12 5.21 8.43
N GLU A 46 -3.85 6.28 9.20
CA GLU A 46 -4.88 7.20 9.70
C GLU A 46 -5.72 7.82 8.58
N LEU A 47 -5.08 8.32 7.53
CA LEU A 47 -5.75 8.99 6.43
C LEU A 47 -6.58 8.02 5.58
N ILE A 48 -6.11 6.79 5.39
CA ILE A 48 -6.89 5.74 4.71
C ILE A 48 -8.13 5.40 5.54
N ALA A 49 -7.96 5.18 6.85
CA ALA A 49 -9.07 4.85 7.73
C ALA A 49 -10.11 5.98 7.82
N ALA A 50 -9.67 7.23 7.89
CA ALA A 50 -10.54 8.41 7.92
C ALA A 50 -11.39 8.61 6.66
N GLN A 51 -11.03 7.97 5.54
CA GLN A 51 -11.81 7.99 4.30
C GLN A 51 -12.91 6.91 4.25
N GLN A 52 -12.90 5.99 5.22
CA GLN A 52 -13.91 4.94 5.30
C GLN A 52 -15.05 5.38 6.20
N THR A 53 -16.27 4.98 5.84
CA THR A 53 -17.47 5.22 6.63
C THR A 53 -17.75 4.03 7.55
N GLY A 54 -17.94 4.32 8.85
CA GLY A 54 -18.24 3.34 9.90
C GLY A 54 -17.06 3.05 10.82
N ASP A 55 -17.35 2.49 12.00
CA ASP A 55 -16.38 2.30 13.09
C ASP A 55 -15.52 1.02 12.95
N ASP A 56 -15.81 0.19 11.95
CA ASP A 56 -15.25 -1.17 11.82
C ASP A 56 -14.27 -1.28 10.64
N PHE A 57 -13.30 -0.37 10.53
CA PHE A 57 -12.27 -0.43 9.50
C PHE A 57 -10.87 -0.32 10.09
N VAL A 58 -9.97 -1.20 9.63
CA VAL A 58 -8.57 -1.21 10.05
C VAL A 58 -7.68 -1.08 8.83
N ALA A 59 -6.71 -0.18 8.93
CA ALA A 59 -5.59 -0.06 8.00
C ALA A 59 -4.28 -0.24 8.76
N VAL A 60 -3.43 -1.13 8.27
CA VAL A 60 -2.07 -1.34 8.76
C VAL A 60 -1.12 -0.96 7.63
N VAL A 61 -0.11 -0.17 7.96
CA VAL A 61 0.89 0.30 6.99
C VAL A 61 2.27 0.04 7.54
N LEU A 62 3.06 -0.73 6.80
CA LEU A 62 4.47 -0.97 7.07
C LEU A 62 5.31 -0.26 6.03
N GLN A 63 6.36 0.42 6.49
CA GLN A 63 7.35 1.01 5.60
C GLN A 63 8.61 0.15 5.59
N VAL A 64 9.01 -0.28 4.41
CA VAL A 64 10.20 -1.09 4.18
C VAL A 64 11.26 -0.23 3.50
N ASN A 65 12.49 -0.28 4.02
CA ASN A 65 13.64 0.30 3.35
C ASN A 65 14.18 -0.70 2.31
N PRO A 66 14.00 -0.46 1.00
CA PRO A 66 14.49 -1.36 -0.04
C PRO A 66 16.02 -1.35 -0.17
N LEU A 67 16.70 -0.35 0.40
CA LEU A 67 18.16 -0.21 0.41
C LEU A 67 18.78 -0.66 1.75
N ALA A 68 18.07 -1.48 2.53
CA ALA A 68 18.62 -2.05 3.75
C ALA A 68 19.78 -3.01 3.41
N GLU A 69 20.76 -3.13 4.31
CA GLU A 69 21.88 -4.06 4.19
C GLU A 69 21.89 -5.01 5.41
N PRO A 70 21.63 -6.32 5.25
CA PRO A 70 21.35 -7.01 3.98
C PRO A 70 20.00 -6.62 3.35
N GLU A 71 19.89 -6.75 2.03
CA GLU A 71 18.72 -6.37 1.24
C GLU A 71 17.40 -6.87 1.85
N ALA A 72 16.45 -5.95 2.01
CA ALA A 72 15.10 -6.28 2.45
C ALA A 72 14.38 -7.09 1.37
N ARG A 73 13.90 -8.28 1.73
CA ARG A 73 13.06 -9.12 0.87
C ARG A 73 11.61 -8.98 1.31
N LEU A 74 10.75 -8.55 0.38
CA LEU A 74 9.31 -8.59 0.60
C LEU A 74 8.83 -10.02 0.35
N ILE A 75 8.37 -10.68 1.41
CA ILE A 75 7.61 -11.93 1.32
C ILE A 75 6.16 -11.56 1.63
N ALA A 76 5.43 -11.22 0.58
CA ALA A 76 4.03 -10.87 0.68
C ALA A 76 3.20 -12.14 0.84
N ASP A 77 2.48 -12.26 1.97
CA ASP A 77 1.32 -13.14 2.03
C ASP A 77 0.08 -12.33 1.59
N VAL A 78 -0.77 -12.95 0.80
CA VAL A 78 -1.88 -12.26 0.13
C VAL A 78 -3.17 -12.98 0.46
N PHE A 79 -4.08 -12.26 1.11
CA PHE A 79 -5.40 -12.79 1.40
C PHE A 79 -6.27 -12.69 0.15
N LEU A 80 -6.71 -13.83 -0.38
CA LEU A 80 -7.69 -13.91 -1.47
C LEU A 80 -9.12 -13.75 -0.95
N ASP A 81 -9.33 -12.86 0.03
CA ASP A 81 -10.64 -12.56 0.61
C ASP A 81 -11.16 -11.23 0.04
N PRO A 82 -12.37 -11.18 -0.53
CA PRO A 82 -12.95 -9.94 -1.05
C PRO A 82 -13.14 -8.81 -0.03
N SER A 83 -13.12 -9.13 1.26
CA SER A 83 -13.17 -8.16 2.37
C SER A 83 -11.80 -7.59 2.75
N TRP A 84 -10.73 -8.08 2.13
CA TRP A 84 -9.36 -7.61 2.31
C TRP A 84 -8.87 -6.83 1.08
N CYS A 85 -7.97 -5.90 1.36
CA CYS A 85 -7.27 -5.10 0.37
C CYS A 85 -5.80 -5.03 0.78
N SER A 86 -4.93 -5.69 0.03
CA SER A 86 -3.48 -5.69 0.20
C SER A 86 -2.84 -4.92 -0.93
N ILE A 87 -2.02 -3.91 -0.62
CA ILE A 87 -1.31 -3.10 -1.62
C ILE A 87 0.15 -2.98 -1.23
N TYR A 88 1.02 -3.32 -2.16
CA TYR A 88 2.46 -3.18 -2.05
C TYR A 88 2.90 -2.17 -3.09
N ILE A 89 3.44 -1.03 -2.66
CA ILE A 89 3.80 0.07 -3.54
C ILE A 89 5.21 0.55 -3.26
N TYR A 90 6.07 0.46 -4.27
CA TYR A 90 7.40 1.06 -4.27
C TYR A 90 7.30 2.46 -4.83
N ILE A 91 7.67 3.45 -4.02
CA ILE A 91 7.61 4.86 -4.36
C ILE A 91 9.04 5.41 -4.47
N GLN A 92 9.36 5.90 -5.66
CA GLN A 92 10.55 6.70 -5.89
C GLN A 92 10.27 8.13 -5.39
N SER A 93 10.90 8.49 -4.29
CA SER A 93 10.82 9.86 -3.73
C SER A 93 12.16 10.57 -3.78
N THR A 94 12.13 11.90 -3.69
CA THR A 94 13.33 12.72 -3.54
C THR A 94 14.07 12.31 -2.25
N GLY A 95 15.28 11.77 -2.39
CA GLY A 95 16.04 11.16 -1.28
C GLY A 95 16.01 9.64 -1.35
N PHE A 96 15.57 8.99 -0.26
CA PHE A 96 15.56 7.52 -0.18
C PHE A 96 14.22 6.95 -0.67
N PRO A 97 14.23 5.99 -1.63
CA PRO A 97 13.04 5.28 -2.00
C PRO A 97 12.52 4.45 -0.82
N TYR A 98 11.25 4.10 -0.86
CA TYR A 98 10.64 3.26 0.16
C TYR A 98 9.53 2.42 -0.46
N LEU A 99 9.22 1.32 0.21
CA LEU A 99 8.07 0.49 -0.11
C LEU A 99 7.08 0.59 1.03
N PHE A 100 5.80 0.78 0.70
CA PHE A 100 4.73 0.54 1.64
C PHE A 100 4.08 -0.81 1.38
N GLU A 101 3.89 -1.57 2.45
CA GLU A 101 2.92 -2.64 2.53
C GLU A 101 1.70 -2.10 3.28
N MET A 102 0.54 -2.17 2.65
CA MET A 102 -0.72 -1.67 3.19
C MET A 102 -1.73 -2.81 3.23
N GLN A 103 -2.24 -3.11 4.42
CA GLN A 103 -3.25 -4.14 4.66
C GLN A 103 -4.50 -3.47 5.22
N MET A 104 -5.64 -3.65 4.56
CA MET A 104 -6.88 -2.97 4.88
C MET A 104 -8.03 -3.96 4.89
N THR A 105 -8.89 -3.87 5.89
CA THR A 105 -10.10 -4.70 5.95
C THR A 105 -11.17 -4.05 6.81
N ARG A 106 -12.41 -4.46 6.59
CA ARG A 106 -13.48 -4.20 7.55
C ARG A 106 -13.46 -5.26 8.63
N VAL A 107 -13.48 -4.85 9.89
CA VAL A 107 -13.62 -5.78 11.01
C VAL A 107 -15.06 -6.30 10.98
N LYS A 108 -15.23 -7.61 10.80
CA LYS A 108 -16.53 -8.25 11.01
C LYS A 108 -16.65 -8.53 12.51
N THR A 109 -17.38 -7.68 13.22
CA THR A 109 -17.93 -8.00 14.55
C THR A 109 -19.20 -8.81 14.42
#